data_AF-A0A9P4LKJ4-F1
#
_entry.id   AF-A0A9P4LKJ4-F1
#
_cell.length_a   1.000
_cell.length_b   1.000
_cell.length_c   1.000
_cell.angle_alpha   90.00
_cell.angle_beta   90.00
_cell.angle_gamma   90.00
#
_symmetry.space_group_name_H-M   'P 1'
#
loop_
_entity.id
_entity.type
_entity.pdbx_description
1 polymer ?
#
loop_
_entity_poly.entity_id
_entity_poly.type
_entity_poly.pdbx_seq_one_letter_code
_entity_poly.pdbx_strand_id
1 'polypeptide(L)'
;MTVRKNQPEQEQIKKLQNAILAIEKEVVKVRAKAYLKVSPPEKFDRELTDLKTFLTSMKLYCKFNYDAIPYKQDKIVATGKHTKGKAAR
;
A
#
# COMPACT_ATOMS: atom_id res chain seq x y z
N MET A 1 1.74 48.04 17.78
CA MET A 1 1.92 47.48 16.43
C MET A 1 2.89 46.31 16.54
N THR A 2 2.40 45.07 16.57
CA THR A 2 3.25 43.89 16.78
C THR A 2 2.92 42.82 15.75
N VAL A 3 3.44 43.02 14.55
CA VAL A 3 3.44 42.05 13.47
C VAL A 3 4.90 41.95 13.04
N ARG A 4 5.48 40.74 12.95
CA ARG A 4 6.73 40.36 12.23
C ARG A 4 7.70 39.39 12.93
N LYS A 5 7.31 38.61 13.96
CA LYS A 5 8.23 37.57 14.50
C LYS A 5 8.10 36.17 13.87
N ASN A 6 6.97 35.84 13.23
CA ASN A 6 6.68 34.43 12.86
C ASN A 6 6.85 34.12 11.35
N GLN A 7 7.20 35.12 10.55
CA GLN A 7 7.28 34.99 9.09
C GLN A 7 8.43 34.07 8.61
N PRO A 8 9.66 34.15 9.16
CA PRO A 8 10.73 33.24 8.75
C PRO A 8 10.49 31.79 9.21
N GLU A 9 9.86 31.58 10.38
CA GLU A 9 9.49 30.25 10.87
C GLU A 9 8.41 29.59 10.00
N GLN A 10 7.38 30.35 9.60
CA GLN A 10 6.36 29.85 8.67
C GLN A 10 6.94 29.46 7.31
N GLU A 11 7.96 30.17 6.84
CA GLU A 11 8.60 29.87 5.58
C GLU A 11 9.49 28.61 5.65
N GLN A 12 10.17 28.40 6.79
CA GLN A 12 10.86 27.13 7.07
C GLN A 12 9.89 25.95 7.16
N ILE A 13 8.74 26.12 7.83
CA ILE A 13 7.70 25.07 7.92
C ILE A 13 7.20 24.68 6.53
N LYS A 14 6.91 25.66 5.66
CA LYS A 14 6.50 25.38 4.26
C LYS A 14 7.57 24.63 3.47
N LYS A 15 8.85 24.98 3.63
CA LYS A 15 9.96 24.29 2.98
C LYS A 15 10.05 22.82 3.44
N LEU A 16 9.91 22.57 4.74
CA LEU A 16 9.92 21.23 5.31
C LEU A 16 8.72 20.40 4.82
N GLN A 17 7.52 20.98 4.78
CA GLN A 17 6.33 20.30 4.26
C GLN A 17 6.48 19.90 2.79
N ASN A 18 7.04 20.78 1.95
CA ASN A 18 7.30 20.47 0.54
C ASN A 18 8.37 19.38 0.39
N ALA A 19 9.41 19.39 1.23
CA ALA A 19 10.44 18.36 1.23
C ALA A 19 9.87 16.99 1.64
N ILE A 20 9.03 16.94 2.68
CA ILE A 20 8.33 15.71 3.09
C ILE A 20 7.47 15.18 1.94
N LEU A 21 6.66 16.05 1.30
CA LEU A 21 5.81 15.66 0.19
C LEU A 21 6.61 15.13 -1.01
N ALA A 22 7.79 15.70 -1.29
CA ALA A 22 8.67 15.21 -2.33
C ALA A 22 9.25 13.82 -2.00
N ILE A 23 9.70 13.62 -0.75
CA ILE A 23 10.18 12.33 -0.26
C ILE A 23 9.08 11.28 -0.33
N GLU A 24 7.86 11.60 0.10
CA GLU A 24 6.72 10.68 0.03
C GLU A 24 6.42 10.27 -1.42
N LYS A 25 6.45 11.21 -2.36
CA LYS A 25 6.27 10.90 -3.79
C LYS A 25 7.34 9.98 -4.33
N GLU A 26 8.61 10.20 -3.97
CA GLU A 26 9.71 9.33 -4.39
C GLU A 26 9.63 7.95 -3.74
N VAL A 27 9.26 7.86 -2.45
CA VAL A 27 8.99 6.58 -1.77
C VAL A 27 7.85 5.82 -2.46
N VAL A 28 6.78 6.50 -2.84
CA VAL A 28 5.67 5.89 -3.61
C VAL A 28 6.14 5.39 -4.97
N LYS A 29 6.98 6.15 -5.70
CA LYS A 29 7.54 5.71 -6.98
C LYS A 29 8.47 4.50 -6.84
N VAL A 30 9.33 4.49 -5.81
CA VAL A 30 10.21 3.35 -5.52
C VAL A 30 9.39 2.12 -5.15
N ARG A 31 8.34 2.28 -4.34
CA ARG A 31 7.38 1.20 -4.01
C ARG A 31 6.60 0.71 -5.23
N ALA A 32 6.20 1.61 -6.13
CA ALA A 32 5.53 1.26 -7.38
C ALA A 32 6.44 0.51 -8.37
N LYS A 33 7.77 0.66 -8.25
CA LYS A 33 8.76 -0.09 -9.03
C LYS A 33 9.07 -1.49 -8.48
N ALA A 34 8.53 -1.89 -7.34
CA ALA A 34 8.63 -3.28 -6.89
C ALA A 34 7.74 -4.15 -7.78
N TYR A 35 8.34 -4.71 -8.83
CA TYR A 35 7.64 -5.61 -9.75
C TYR A 35 7.12 -6.83 -9.00
N LEU A 36 5.84 -7.15 -9.22
CA LEU A 36 5.29 -8.43 -8.79
C LEU A 36 5.97 -9.54 -9.57
N LYS A 37 6.68 -10.42 -8.86
CA LYS A 37 7.33 -11.63 -9.39
C LYS A 37 6.32 -12.70 -9.79
N VAL A 38 5.15 -12.72 -9.16
CA VAL A 38 4.06 -13.65 -9.46
C VAL A 38 2.73 -12.93 -9.57
N SER A 39 1.88 -13.40 -10.47
CA SER A 39 0.53 -12.88 -10.68
C SER A 39 -0.36 -13.10 -9.45
N PRO A 40 -1.30 -12.17 -9.18
CA PRO A 40 -2.30 -12.37 -8.14
C PRO A 40 -3.19 -13.59 -8.43
N PRO A 41 -3.69 -14.27 -7.38
CA PRO A 41 -4.64 -15.36 -7.55
C PRO A 41 -6.03 -14.86 -7.93
N GLU A 42 -6.89 -15.79 -8.36
CA GLU A 42 -8.28 -15.48 -8.66
C GLU A 42 -9.03 -14.94 -7.43
N LYS A 43 -10.00 -14.06 -7.67
CA LYS A 43 -10.79 -13.46 -6.60
C LYS A 43 -11.72 -14.48 -5.96
N PHE A 44 -11.71 -14.53 -4.64
CA PHE A 44 -12.61 -15.35 -3.84
C PHE A 44 -14.01 -14.73 -3.74
N ASP A 45 -15.04 -15.50 -4.12
CA ASP A 45 -16.45 -15.08 -4.08
C ASP A 45 -17.36 -15.90 -3.17
N ARG A 46 -16.79 -16.87 -2.44
CA ARG A 46 -17.48 -17.89 -1.61
C ARG A 46 -18.29 -18.94 -2.37
N GLU A 47 -18.41 -18.88 -3.69
CA GLU A 47 -19.31 -19.77 -4.45
C GLU A 47 -18.55 -20.83 -5.24
N LEU A 48 -17.41 -20.49 -5.85
CA LEU A 48 -16.70 -21.38 -6.79
C LEU A 48 -15.30 -21.79 -6.31
N THR A 49 -14.66 -20.98 -5.48
CA THR A 49 -13.29 -21.23 -5.00
C THR A 49 -13.29 -21.78 -3.59
N ASP A 50 -12.61 -22.90 -3.36
CA ASP A 50 -12.34 -23.39 -2.01
C ASP A 50 -11.52 -22.35 -1.22
N LEU A 51 -12.02 -21.97 -0.05
CA LEU A 51 -11.40 -20.98 0.82
C LEU A 51 -9.96 -21.37 1.17
N LYS A 52 -9.70 -22.66 1.39
CA LYS A 52 -8.35 -23.14 1.74
C LYS A 52 -7.38 -22.95 0.58
N THR A 53 -7.84 -23.23 -0.64
CA THR A 53 -7.08 -23.02 -1.88
C THR A 53 -6.79 -21.53 -2.09
N PHE A 54 -7.79 -20.65 -1.92
CA PHE A 54 -7.59 -19.21 -2.02
C PHE A 54 -6.56 -18.68 -1.01
N LEU A 55 -6.68 -19.05 0.27
CA LEU A 55 -5.75 -18.62 1.32
C LEU A 55 -4.32 -19.11 1.05
N THR A 56 -4.16 -20.31 0.52
CA THR A 56 -2.86 -20.86 0.13
C THR A 56 -2.24 -20.05 -1.00
N SER A 57 -3.00 -19.78 -2.05
CA SER A 57 -2.54 -18.98 -3.19
C SER A 57 -2.20 -17.54 -2.81
N MET A 58 -3.01 -16.91 -1.95
CA MET A 58 -2.72 -15.58 -1.41
C MET A 58 -1.45 -15.55 -0.56
N LYS A 59 -1.21 -16.59 0.26
CA LYS A 59 0.01 -16.73 1.05
C LYS A 59 1.25 -16.85 0.16
N LEU A 60 1.16 -17.63 -0.92
CA LEU A 60 2.25 -17.77 -1.89
C LEU A 60 2.49 -16.46 -2.65
N TYR A 61 1.42 -15.80 -3.12
CA TYR A 61 1.50 -14.49 -3.77
C TYR A 61 2.23 -13.47 -2.88
N CYS A 62 1.83 -13.34 -1.61
CA CYS A 62 2.49 -12.43 -0.68
C CYS A 62 3.95 -12.82 -0.38
N LYS A 63 4.27 -14.12 -0.39
CA LYS A 63 5.63 -14.62 -0.13
C LYS A 63 6.56 -14.32 -1.29
N PHE A 64 6.13 -14.58 -2.52
CA PHE A 64 6.95 -14.35 -3.71
C PHE A 64 7.03 -12.87 -4.10
N ASN A 65 6.03 -12.06 -3.71
CA ASN A 65 6.04 -10.61 -3.91
C ASN A 65 6.47 -9.84 -2.64
N TYR A 66 7.31 -10.42 -1.78
CA TYR A 66 7.71 -9.80 -0.51
C TYR A 66 8.30 -8.40 -0.68
N ASP A 67 9.10 -8.17 -1.73
CA ASP A 67 9.70 -6.87 -2.02
C ASP A 67 8.64 -5.79 -2.31
N ALA A 68 7.47 -6.19 -2.83
CA ALA A 68 6.33 -5.31 -3.12
C ALA A 68 5.28 -5.30 -2.00
N ILE A 69 5.22 -6.35 -1.16
CA ILE A 69 4.25 -6.54 -0.08
C ILE A 69 4.95 -6.95 1.23
N PRO A 70 5.86 -6.10 1.77
CA PRO A 70 6.73 -6.51 2.87
C PRO A 70 5.95 -6.56 4.20
N TYR A 71 5.03 -5.63 4.42
CA TYR A 71 4.38 -5.45 5.72
C TYR A 71 3.10 -6.26 5.88
N LYS A 72 2.76 -6.62 7.13
CA LYS A 72 1.52 -7.35 7.43
C LYS A 72 0.27 -6.59 6.98
N GLN A 73 0.27 -5.26 7.11
CA GLN A 73 -0.83 -4.40 6.68
C GLN A 73 -1.05 -4.48 5.16
N ASP A 74 0.03 -4.48 4.38
CA ASP A 74 -0.05 -4.60 2.92
C ASP A 74 -0.61 -5.97 2.50
N LYS A 75 -0.27 -7.04 3.24
CA LYS A 75 -0.81 -8.39 3.00
C LYS A 75 -2.31 -8.46 3.28
N ILE A 76 -2.80 -7.75 4.30
CA ILE A 76 -4.22 -7.62 4.60
C ILE A 76 -4.94 -6.87 3.47
N VAL A 77 -4.39 -5.72 3.05
CA VAL A 77 -4.93 -4.92 1.94
C VAL A 77 -4.94 -5.74 0.64
N ALA A 78 -3.86 -6.47 0.35
CA ALA A 78 -3.77 -7.34 -0.81
C ALA A 78 -4.85 -8.43 -0.75
N THR A 79 -5.04 -9.10 0.38
CA THR A 79 -6.08 -10.13 0.53
C THR A 79 -7.48 -9.56 0.35
N GLY A 80 -7.78 -8.40 0.93
CA GLY A 80 -9.07 -7.73 0.76
C GLY A 80 -9.37 -7.32 -0.68
N LYS A 81 -8.37 -6.91 -1.47
CA LYS A 81 -8.55 -6.62 -2.91
C LYS A 81 -8.92 -7.85 -3.74
N HIS A 82 -8.66 -9.05 -3.23
CA HIS A 82 -8.91 -10.32 -3.91
C HIS A 82 -10.13 -11.06 -3.33
N THR A 83 -10.99 -10.39 -2.57
CA THR A 83 -12.35 -10.86 -2.30
C THR A 83 -13.35 -10.11 -3.18
N LYS A 84 -14.43 -10.77 -3.62
CA LYS A 84 -15.53 -10.16 -4.40
C LYS A 84 -16.88 -10.71 -3.96
N GLY A 85 -17.97 -10.08 -4.41
CA GLY A 85 -19.33 -10.58 -4.16
C GLY A 85 -19.67 -10.69 -2.67
N LYS A 86 -20.28 -11.80 -2.25
CA LYS A 86 -20.62 -12.06 -0.84
C LYS A 86 -19.40 -12.17 0.07
N ALA A 87 -18.20 -12.37 -0.48
CA ALA A 87 -16.96 -12.44 0.28
C ALA A 87 -16.41 -11.07 0.68
N ALA A 88 -16.86 -10.00 0.03
CA ALA A 88 -16.39 -8.63 0.24
C ALA A 88 -17.39 -7.75 1.00
N ARG A 89 -18.52 -8.34 1.46
CA ARG A 89 -19.58 -7.68 2.23
C ARG A 89 -19.49 -8.03 3.70
#